data_AF-A0A962IBF7-F1
#
_entry.id   AF-A0A962IBF7-F1
#
_cell.length_a   1.000
_cell.length_b   1.000
_cell.length_c   1.000
_cell.angle_alpha   90.00
_cell.angle_beta   90.00
_cell.angle_gamma   90.00
#
_symmetry.space_group_name_H-M   'P 1'
#
loop_
_entity.id
_entity.type
_entity.pdbx_description
1 polymer ?
#
loop_
_entity_poly.entity_id
_entity_poly.type
_entity_poly.pdbx_seq_one_letter_code
_entity_poly.pdbx_strand_id
1 'polypeptide(L)'
;AGEGGIKALVIYPMNALATDQARRIAELVASVPAFAGLRVGLYVGGNTGNSASNSGEGMVMTPHAVITDRATLRKHPPDILLTNYKMLDYLMLRPMDRELWASNTPTTLRYVVVDELHTFDGAQGTDLALLLRRLRARLKIEPKHLICAGTSATLGGGSDTAPLREYARQVFGVPFEPDSVVVEDRQSVGVFLEDAMVDFMFS
;
A
#
# COMPACT_ATOMS: atom_id res chain seq x y z
N ALA A 1 -1.20 -23.36 10.04
CA ALA A 1 -2.18 -22.45 9.41
C ALA A 1 -1.82 -21.03 9.79
N GLY A 2 -1.78 -20.09 8.84
CA GLY A 2 -1.43 -18.70 9.14
C GLY A 2 -2.49 -18.00 9.98
N GLU A 3 -2.09 -17.00 10.77
CA GLU A 3 -3.01 -16.12 11.50
C GLU A 3 -3.92 -15.40 10.48
N GLY A 4 -5.23 -15.38 10.73
CA GLY A 4 -6.20 -14.70 9.87
C GLY A 4 -6.24 -13.18 10.13
N GLY A 5 -6.67 -12.41 9.12
CA GLY A 5 -6.78 -10.95 9.21
C GLY A 5 -5.74 -10.22 8.35
N ILE A 6 -5.92 -8.91 8.25
CA ILE A 6 -5.10 -8.05 7.37
C ILE A 6 -3.75 -7.80 8.03
N LYS A 7 -2.67 -8.22 7.37
CA LYS A 7 -1.28 -8.12 7.84
C LYS A 7 -0.56 -6.91 7.24
N ALA A 8 -0.90 -6.56 6.01
CA ALA A 8 -0.40 -5.40 5.32
C ALA A 8 -1.54 -4.61 4.67
N LEU A 9 -1.49 -3.28 4.81
CA LEU A 9 -2.41 -2.35 4.20
C LEU A 9 -1.63 -1.43 3.25
N VAL A 10 -2.01 -1.40 1.98
CA VAL A 10 -1.41 -0.52 0.98
C VAL A 10 -2.46 0.48 0.51
N ILE A 11 -2.14 1.77 0.69
CA ILE A 11 -3.03 2.90 0.44
C ILE A 11 -2.50 3.64 -0.79
N TYR A 12 -3.32 3.66 -1.83
CA TYR A 12 -3.04 4.37 -3.08
C TYR A 12 -3.81 5.69 -3.14
N PRO A 13 -3.27 6.69 -3.86
CA PRO A 13 -3.95 7.98 -4.07
C PRO A 13 -5.19 7.83 -4.98
N MET A 14 -5.16 6.88 -5.92
CA MET A 14 -6.18 6.73 -6.96
C MET A 14 -6.54 5.27 -7.23
N ASN A 15 -7.81 5.02 -7.63
CA ASN A 15 -8.31 3.69 -7.94
C ASN A 15 -7.58 3.02 -9.10
N ALA A 16 -7.24 3.80 -10.14
CA ALA A 16 -6.55 3.30 -11.32
C ALA A 16 -5.17 2.71 -10.96
N LEU A 17 -4.41 3.44 -10.14
CA LEU A 17 -3.10 2.99 -9.67
C LEU A 17 -3.23 1.74 -8.79
N ALA A 18 -4.19 1.72 -7.85
CA ALA A 18 -4.46 0.54 -7.03
C ALA A 18 -4.81 -0.71 -7.89
N THR A 19 -5.61 -0.53 -8.93
CA THR A 19 -6.01 -1.61 -9.84
C THR A 19 -4.82 -2.11 -10.66
N ASP A 20 -3.96 -1.22 -11.12
CA ASP A 20 -2.76 -1.59 -11.85
C ASP A 20 -1.77 -2.37 -10.96
N GLN A 21 -1.49 -1.85 -9.76
CA GLN A 21 -0.59 -2.53 -8.82
C GLN A 21 -1.17 -3.86 -8.33
N ALA A 22 -2.49 -3.97 -8.18
CA ALA A 22 -3.14 -5.23 -7.85
C ALA A 22 -2.83 -6.34 -8.88
N ARG A 23 -2.85 -6.02 -10.18
CA ARG A 23 -2.50 -6.97 -11.24
C ARG A 23 -1.05 -7.44 -11.11
N ARG A 24 -0.12 -6.50 -10.93
CA ARG A 24 1.32 -6.82 -10.77
C ARG A 24 1.59 -7.68 -9.54
N ILE A 25 0.89 -7.42 -8.43
CA ILE A 25 0.98 -8.25 -7.22
C ILE A 25 0.40 -9.65 -7.47
N ALA A 26 -0.72 -9.77 -8.20
CA ALA A 26 -1.27 -11.09 -8.55
C ALA A 26 -0.28 -11.93 -9.36
N GLU A 27 0.39 -11.32 -10.34
CA GLU A 27 1.41 -11.96 -11.17
C GLU A 27 2.63 -12.39 -10.34
N LEU A 28 3.07 -11.54 -9.40
CA LEU A 28 4.15 -11.84 -8.48
C LEU A 28 3.80 -13.00 -7.54
N VAL A 29 2.60 -13.01 -6.96
CA VAL A 29 2.13 -14.09 -6.09
C VAL A 29 2.01 -15.41 -6.85
N ALA A 30 1.58 -15.38 -8.11
CA ALA A 30 1.45 -16.57 -8.94
C ALA A 30 2.80 -17.12 -9.42
N SER A 31 3.80 -16.25 -9.64
CA SER A 31 5.12 -16.64 -10.15
C SER A 31 6.11 -17.08 -9.08
N VAL A 32 5.93 -16.68 -7.82
CA VAL A 32 6.86 -16.98 -6.72
C VAL A 32 6.28 -18.05 -5.79
N PRO A 33 6.83 -19.28 -5.77
CA PRO A 33 6.31 -20.38 -4.95
C PRO A 33 6.24 -20.09 -3.45
N ALA A 34 7.14 -19.24 -2.94
CA ALA A 34 7.14 -18.84 -1.53
C ALA A 34 5.91 -18.02 -1.11
N PHE A 35 5.17 -17.44 -2.08
CA PHE A 35 3.93 -16.70 -1.84
C PHE A 35 2.67 -17.56 -2.04
N ALA A 36 2.82 -18.87 -2.26
CA ALA A 36 1.68 -19.77 -2.37
C ALA A 36 0.78 -19.70 -1.13
N GLY A 37 -0.51 -19.45 -1.34
CA GLY A 37 -1.50 -19.30 -0.27
C GLY A 37 -1.66 -17.87 0.27
N LEU A 38 -0.84 -16.90 -0.18
CA LEU A 38 -1.01 -15.50 0.17
C LEU A 38 -2.32 -14.96 -0.44
N ARG A 39 -3.17 -14.35 0.38
CA ARG A 39 -4.43 -13.74 -0.04
C ARG A 39 -4.24 -12.23 -0.21
N VAL A 40 -4.48 -11.74 -1.41
CA VAL A 40 -4.46 -10.31 -1.72
C VAL A 40 -5.86 -9.86 -2.12
N GLY A 41 -6.29 -8.73 -1.58
CA GLY A 41 -7.59 -8.14 -1.85
C GLY A 41 -7.47 -6.69 -2.32
N LEU A 42 -8.32 -6.28 -3.26
CA LEU A 42 -8.45 -4.90 -3.71
C LEU A 42 -9.84 -4.39 -3.35
N TYR A 43 -9.89 -3.34 -2.54
CA TYR A 43 -11.12 -2.66 -2.14
C TYR A 43 -11.07 -1.20 -2.58
N VAL A 44 -11.60 -0.91 -3.77
CA VAL A 44 -11.69 0.45 -4.32
C VAL A 44 -13.14 0.80 -4.70
N GLY A 45 -13.39 2.10 -4.89
CA GLY A 45 -14.68 2.57 -5.40
C GLY A 45 -14.82 2.29 -6.91
N GLY A 46 -16.06 2.13 -7.39
CA GLY A 46 -16.35 1.78 -8.79
C GLY A 46 -17.25 0.54 -8.91
N ASN A 47 -17.62 0.19 -10.13
CA ASN A 47 -18.58 -0.87 -10.47
C ASN A 47 -18.08 -2.31 -10.18
N THR A 48 -17.01 -2.50 -9.43
CA THR A 48 -16.42 -3.82 -9.11
C THR A 48 -17.24 -4.64 -8.10
N GLY A 49 -18.55 -4.39 -7.96
CA GLY A 49 -19.37 -5.20 -7.04
C GLY A 49 -20.83 -4.78 -6.84
N ASN A 50 -21.36 -3.80 -7.58
CA ASN A 50 -22.80 -3.47 -7.55
C ASN A 50 -23.54 -3.82 -8.84
N SER A 51 -22.81 -4.20 -9.91
CA SER A 51 -23.43 -4.93 -11.01
C SER A 51 -23.42 -6.40 -10.61
N ALA A 52 -24.55 -7.07 -10.75
CA ALA A 52 -24.66 -8.53 -10.68
C ALA A 52 -23.84 -9.16 -11.81
N SER A 53 -22.51 -9.03 -11.78
CA SER A 53 -21.63 -9.77 -12.66
C SER A 53 -21.57 -11.20 -12.16
N ASN A 54 -21.70 -12.13 -13.11
CA ASN A 54 -21.79 -13.58 -12.98
C ASN A 54 -21.29 -14.17 -11.65
N SER A 55 -22.08 -15.08 -11.09
CA SER A 55 -21.82 -15.80 -9.84
C SER A 55 -20.37 -16.33 -9.77
N GLY A 56 -19.51 -15.65 -8.99
CA GLY A 56 -18.15 -16.09 -8.69
C GLY A 56 -17.01 -15.15 -9.12
N GLU A 57 -17.28 -14.11 -9.92
CA GLU A 57 -16.23 -13.19 -10.36
C GLU A 57 -15.59 -12.44 -9.17
N GLY A 58 -14.25 -12.37 -9.14
CA GLY A 58 -13.52 -11.64 -8.09
C GLY A 58 -13.48 -12.31 -6.72
N MET A 59 -14.04 -13.51 -6.54
CA MET A 59 -14.01 -14.25 -5.27
C MET A 59 -12.66 -14.92 -4.99
N VAL A 60 -11.94 -15.30 -6.03
CA VAL A 60 -10.65 -16.01 -5.93
C VAL A 60 -9.56 -15.27 -6.68
N MET A 61 -8.32 -15.43 -6.22
CA MET A 61 -7.17 -14.90 -6.95
C MET A 61 -6.94 -15.73 -8.22
N THR A 62 -6.50 -15.04 -9.28
CA THR A 62 -5.96 -15.64 -10.50
C THR A 62 -4.56 -15.08 -10.73
N PRO A 63 -3.78 -15.62 -11.69
CA PRO A 63 -2.48 -15.05 -12.02
C PRO A 63 -2.50 -13.57 -12.43
N HIS A 64 -3.66 -13.00 -12.77
CA HIS A 64 -3.79 -11.61 -13.22
C HIS A 64 -4.81 -10.79 -12.42
N ALA A 65 -5.41 -11.36 -11.37
CA ALA A 65 -6.42 -10.67 -10.57
C ALA A 65 -6.35 -11.07 -9.10
N VAL A 66 -6.50 -10.08 -8.24
CA VAL A 66 -6.67 -10.28 -6.79
C VAL A 66 -8.16 -10.41 -6.43
N ILE A 67 -8.46 -10.70 -5.17
CA ILE A 67 -9.85 -10.80 -4.70
C ILE A 67 -10.47 -9.39 -4.70
N THR A 68 -11.57 -9.20 -5.41
CA THR A 68 -12.30 -7.93 -5.50
C THR A 68 -13.72 -8.03 -4.96
N ASP A 69 -14.26 -9.24 -4.80
CA ASP A 69 -15.61 -9.44 -4.25
C ASP A 69 -15.67 -9.02 -2.78
N ARG A 70 -16.49 -8.01 -2.50
CA ARG A 70 -16.59 -7.40 -1.16
C ARG A 70 -17.13 -8.37 -0.12
N ALA A 71 -18.06 -9.25 -0.50
CA ALA A 71 -18.60 -10.25 0.42
C ALA A 71 -17.52 -11.26 0.83
N THR A 72 -16.71 -11.70 -0.14
CA THR A 72 -15.58 -12.59 0.10
C THR A 72 -14.51 -11.93 0.94
N LEU A 73 -14.15 -10.67 0.67
CA LEU A 73 -13.16 -9.94 1.48
C LEU A 73 -13.60 -9.80 2.94
N ARG A 74 -14.89 -9.54 3.21
CA ARG A 74 -15.41 -9.44 4.59
C ARG A 74 -15.39 -10.78 5.33
N LYS A 75 -15.88 -11.84 4.69
CA LYS A 75 -15.98 -13.18 5.29
C LYS A 75 -14.61 -13.85 5.44
N HIS A 76 -13.71 -13.59 4.49
CA HIS A 76 -12.37 -14.15 4.44
C HIS A 76 -11.36 -13.01 4.18
N PRO A 77 -10.99 -12.25 5.22
CA PRO A 77 -10.06 -11.13 5.09
C PRO A 77 -8.77 -11.52 4.35
N PRO A 78 -8.25 -10.66 3.46
CA PRO A 78 -6.97 -10.91 2.79
C PRO A 78 -5.81 -10.67 3.76
N ASP A 79 -4.65 -11.23 3.46
CA ASP A 79 -3.39 -10.94 4.14
C ASP A 79 -2.89 -9.53 3.78
N ILE A 80 -3.04 -9.15 2.50
CA ILE A 80 -2.69 -7.84 1.97
C ILE A 80 -3.94 -7.17 1.42
N LEU A 81 -4.29 -6.00 1.97
CA LEU A 81 -5.40 -5.19 1.48
C LEU A 81 -4.88 -3.97 0.71
N LEU A 82 -5.27 -3.86 -0.55
CA LEU A 82 -5.03 -2.71 -1.41
C LEU A 82 -6.29 -1.84 -1.43
N THR A 83 -6.16 -0.55 -1.14
CA THR A 83 -7.30 0.39 -1.08
C THR A 83 -6.83 1.81 -1.37
N ASN A 84 -7.76 2.76 -1.41
CA ASN A 84 -7.46 4.18 -1.25
C ASN A 84 -7.90 4.68 0.14
N TYR A 85 -7.48 5.90 0.50
CA TYR A 85 -7.76 6.47 1.83
C TYR A 85 -9.27 6.69 2.10
N LYS A 86 -10.05 7.10 1.09
CA LYS A 86 -11.51 7.29 1.21
C LYS A 86 -12.22 5.97 1.49
N MET A 87 -11.82 4.91 0.81
CA MET A 87 -12.40 3.58 1.00
C MET A 87 -11.96 2.97 2.34
N LEU A 88 -10.74 3.23 2.78
CA LEU A 88 -10.30 2.83 4.11
C LEU A 88 -11.16 3.51 5.20
N ASP A 89 -11.47 4.80 5.07
CA ASP A 89 -12.39 5.49 6.00
C ASP A 89 -13.76 4.81 6.05
N TYR A 90 -14.31 4.41 4.89
CA TYR A 90 -15.54 3.62 4.85
C TYR A 90 -15.42 2.25 5.52
N LEU A 91 -14.36 1.50 5.24
CA LEU A 91 -14.10 0.18 5.84
C LEU A 91 -13.99 0.26 7.37
N MET A 92 -13.61 1.41 7.90
CA MET A 92 -13.49 1.66 9.33
C MET A 92 -14.80 2.05 9.99
N LEU A 93 -15.70 2.72 9.27
CA LEU A 93 -16.92 3.29 9.84
C LEU A 93 -18.19 2.45 9.61
N ARG A 94 -18.27 1.72 8.50
CA ARG A 94 -19.51 1.03 8.12
C ARG A 94 -19.73 -0.23 8.94
N PRO A 95 -20.93 -0.45 9.52
CA PRO A 95 -21.23 -1.66 10.29
C PRO A 95 -21.01 -2.96 9.51
N MET A 96 -21.38 -2.98 8.22
CA MET A 96 -21.22 -4.15 7.34
C MET A 96 -19.75 -4.54 7.10
N ASP A 97 -18.82 -3.61 7.25
CA ASP A 97 -17.39 -3.84 7.03
C ASP A 97 -16.68 -4.23 8.35
N ARG A 98 -17.41 -4.34 9.47
CA ARG A 98 -16.84 -4.75 10.77
C ARG A 98 -16.22 -6.15 10.72
N GLU A 99 -16.83 -7.07 9.99
CA GLU A 99 -16.36 -8.46 9.86
C GLU A 99 -14.96 -8.54 9.24
N LEU A 100 -14.62 -7.62 8.32
CA LEU A 100 -13.31 -7.56 7.68
C LEU A 100 -12.16 -7.48 8.72
N TRP A 101 -12.40 -6.78 9.82
CA TRP A 101 -11.43 -6.54 10.89
C TRP A 101 -11.60 -7.50 12.07
N ALA A 102 -12.56 -8.42 12.04
CA ALA A 102 -12.90 -9.25 13.20
C ALA A 102 -11.77 -10.21 13.60
N SER A 103 -10.93 -10.60 12.63
CA SER A 103 -9.75 -11.45 12.88
C SER A 103 -8.49 -10.66 13.23
N ASN A 104 -8.51 -9.32 13.12
CA ASN A 104 -7.35 -8.49 13.45
C ASN A 104 -7.22 -8.32 14.97
N THR A 105 -6.18 -8.93 15.54
CA THR A 105 -5.70 -8.67 16.89
C THR A 105 -4.77 -7.43 16.90
N PRO A 106 -4.38 -6.91 18.08
CA PRO A 106 -3.41 -5.82 18.19
C PRO A 106 -2.08 -6.03 17.46
N THR A 107 -1.73 -7.28 17.17
CA THR A 107 -0.46 -7.66 16.52
C THR A 107 -0.63 -8.11 15.07
N THR A 108 -1.86 -8.28 14.57
CA THR A 108 -2.07 -8.83 13.21
C THR A 108 -1.63 -7.86 12.12
N LEU A 109 -2.04 -6.58 12.19
CA LEU A 109 -1.63 -5.58 11.19
C LEU A 109 -0.20 -5.12 11.50
N ARG A 110 0.74 -5.49 10.62
CA ARG A 110 2.16 -5.20 10.79
C ARG A 110 2.67 -4.09 9.88
N TYR A 111 2.09 -3.94 8.69
CA TYR A 111 2.58 -3.00 7.67
C TYR A 111 1.48 -2.04 7.22
N VAL A 112 1.81 -0.75 7.15
CA VAL A 112 1.02 0.27 6.44
C VAL A 112 1.93 0.96 5.44
N VAL A 113 1.55 0.86 4.17
CA VAL A 113 2.26 1.48 3.05
C VAL A 113 1.36 2.55 2.46
N VAL A 114 1.86 3.77 2.31
CA VAL A 114 1.18 4.85 1.59
C VAL A 114 1.97 5.19 0.34
N ASP A 115 1.36 4.95 -0.81
CA ASP A 115 1.96 5.26 -2.09
C ASP A 115 1.74 6.74 -2.44
N GLU A 116 2.73 7.35 -3.11
CA GLU A 116 2.75 8.74 -3.53
C GLU A 116 2.37 9.73 -2.41
N LEU A 117 3.04 9.66 -1.25
CA LEU A 117 2.81 10.53 -0.10
C LEU A 117 2.68 12.03 -0.46
N HIS A 118 3.44 12.49 -1.45
CA HIS A 118 3.39 13.88 -1.94
C HIS A 118 2.04 14.31 -2.53
N THR A 119 1.17 13.38 -2.90
CA THR A 119 -0.17 13.68 -3.43
C THR A 119 -1.17 14.05 -2.33
N PHE A 120 -0.88 13.73 -1.07
CA PHE A 120 -1.73 14.04 0.08
C PHE A 120 -1.38 15.41 0.68
N ASP A 121 -1.55 16.50 -0.07
CA ASP A 121 -1.24 17.84 0.43
C ASP A 121 -2.34 18.44 1.32
N GLY A 122 -1.96 19.45 2.11
CA GLY A 122 -2.85 20.25 2.95
C GLY A 122 -3.89 19.45 3.75
N ALA A 123 -5.16 19.60 3.36
CA ALA A 123 -6.28 18.94 4.02
C ALA A 123 -6.26 17.40 3.85
N GLN A 124 -5.88 16.90 2.68
CA GLN A 124 -5.88 15.45 2.42
C GLN A 124 -4.83 14.71 3.26
N GLY A 125 -3.66 15.32 3.44
CA GLY A 125 -2.62 14.80 4.34
C GLY A 125 -3.09 14.76 5.79
N THR A 126 -3.81 15.79 6.24
CA THR A 126 -4.40 15.83 7.59
C THR A 126 -5.43 14.72 7.79
N ASP A 127 -6.33 14.53 6.81
CA ASP A 127 -7.35 13.48 6.83
C ASP A 127 -6.73 12.08 6.86
N LEU A 128 -5.73 11.84 6.02
CA LEU A 128 -4.99 10.57 6.02
C LEU A 128 -4.32 10.33 7.37
N ALA A 129 -3.66 11.33 7.93
CA ALA A 129 -2.98 11.21 9.21
C ALA A 129 -3.98 10.88 10.35
N LEU A 130 -5.14 11.53 10.37
CA LEU A 130 -6.21 11.24 11.34
C LEU A 130 -6.82 9.85 11.11
N LEU A 131 -6.97 9.42 9.86
CA LEU A 131 -7.43 8.07 9.52
C LEU A 131 -6.46 7.00 10.04
N LEU A 132 -5.16 7.16 9.85
CA LEU A 132 -4.16 6.21 10.35
C LEU A 132 -4.14 6.16 11.89
N ARG A 133 -4.30 7.30 12.58
CA ARG A 133 -4.46 7.34 14.04
C ARG A 133 -5.71 6.58 14.49
N ARG A 134 -6.86 6.78 13.82
CA ARG A 134 -8.11 6.05 14.09
C ARG A 134 -7.97 4.55 13.83
N LEU A 135 -7.25 4.16 12.78
CA LEU A 135 -6.93 2.76 12.48
C LEU A 135 -6.18 2.09 13.64
N ARG A 136 -5.09 2.71 14.10
CA ARG A 136 -4.31 2.21 15.24
C ARG A 136 -5.16 2.10 16.50
N ALA A 137 -5.93 3.13 16.82
CA ALA A 137 -6.78 3.14 18.00
C ALA A 137 -7.85 2.04 17.97
N ARG A 138 -8.54 1.86 16.82
CA ARG A 138 -9.56 0.81 16.65
C ARG A 138 -8.98 -0.59 16.82
N LEU A 139 -7.83 -0.84 16.20
CA LEU A 139 -7.16 -2.13 16.24
C LEU A 139 -6.32 -2.32 17.51
N LYS A 140 -6.27 -1.32 18.40
CA LYS A 140 -5.47 -1.31 19.63
C LYS A 140 -3.99 -1.63 19.40
N ILE A 141 -3.44 -1.14 18.29
CA ILE A 141 -2.07 -1.42 17.88
C ILE A 141 -1.10 -0.60 18.75
N GLU A 142 -0.11 -1.27 19.31
CA GLU A 142 0.96 -0.62 20.05
C GLU A 142 1.83 0.28 19.14
N PRO A 143 2.31 1.45 19.61
CA PRO A 143 3.03 2.41 18.77
C PRO A 143 4.26 1.85 18.03
N LYS A 144 4.95 0.87 18.63
CA LYS A 144 6.17 0.25 18.07
C LYS A 144 5.91 -0.97 17.19
N HIS A 145 4.66 -1.41 17.08
CA HIS A 145 4.34 -2.62 16.32
C HIS A 145 4.25 -2.35 14.81
N LEU A 146 3.71 -1.19 14.43
CA LEU A 146 3.40 -0.90 13.03
C LEU A 146 4.64 -0.41 12.28
N ILE A 147 4.99 -1.11 11.20
CA ILE A 147 5.99 -0.67 10.23
C ILE A 147 5.30 0.21 9.20
N CYS A 148 5.75 1.46 9.09
CA CYS A 148 5.18 2.45 8.18
C CYS A 148 6.17 2.72 7.05
N ALA A 149 5.69 2.66 5.82
CA ALA A 149 6.48 2.99 4.64
C ALA A 149 5.66 3.88 3.71
N GLY A 150 6.34 4.72 2.94
CA GLY A 150 5.68 5.40 1.83
C GLY A 150 6.65 5.85 0.77
N THR A 151 6.11 6.11 -0.42
CA THR A 151 6.87 6.54 -1.59
C THR A 151 6.62 8.02 -1.82
N SER A 152 7.62 8.75 -2.31
CA SER A 152 7.49 10.17 -2.64
C SER A 152 8.43 10.52 -3.78
N ALA A 153 7.94 11.27 -4.77
CA ALA A 153 8.73 11.70 -5.91
C ALA A 153 9.29 13.12 -5.75
N THR A 154 8.67 13.97 -4.93
CA THR A 154 8.92 15.42 -4.95
C THR A 154 9.23 16.04 -3.58
N LEU A 155 8.79 15.42 -2.49
CA LEU A 155 9.21 15.83 -1.14
C LEU A 155 10.63 15.30 -0.91
N GLY A 156 11.65 16.15 -1.06
CA GLY A 156 13.05 15.79 -0.79
C GLY A 156 13.96 15.69 -2.02
N GLY A 157 13.68 16.42 -3.10
CA GLY A 157 14.52 16.48 -4.32
C GLY A 157 15.90 17.14 -4.15
N GLY A 158 16.52 17.08 -2.97
CA GLY A 158 17.85 17.60 -2.68
C GLY A 158 18.50 16.84 -1.54
N SER A 159 19.74 17.19 -1.17
CA SER A 159 20.48 16.53 -0.06
C SER A 159 19.77 16.60 1.30
N ASP A 160 18.79 17.50 1.46
CA ASP A 160 17.99 17.62 2.68
C ASP A 160 16.69 16.81 2.60
N THR A 161 16.68 15.71 3.36
CA THR A 161 15.52 14.82 3.52
C THR A 161 14.63 15.21 4.71
N ALA A 162 14.98 16.24 5.49
CA ALA A 162 14.24 16.63 6.68
C ALA A 162 12.76 16.98 6.40
N PRO A 163 12.40 17.72 5.32
CA PRO A 163 10.99 18.00 5.01
C PRO A 163 10.16 16.75 4.74
N LEU A 164 10.73 15.77 4.02
CA LEU A 164 10.09 14.48 3.75
C LEU A 164 9.86 13.70 5.05
N ARG A 165 10.89 13.63 5.89
CA ARG A 165 10.81 12.91 7.18
C ARG A 165 9.80 13.55 8.12
N GLU A 166 9.75 14.88 8.17
CA GLU A 166 8.76 15.59 8.98
C GLU A 166 7.34 15.36 8.47
N TYR A 167 7.14 15.42 7.16
CA TYR A 167 5.83 15.12 6.55
C TYR A 167 5.41 13.66 6.82
N ALA A 168 6.30 12.69 6.60
CA ALA A 168 6.04 11.28 6.92
C ALA A 168 5.74 11.08 8.41
N ARG A 169 6.47 11.76 9.31
CA ARG A 169 6.22 11.75 10.75
C ARG A 169 4.84 12.29 11.08
N GLN A 170 4.39 13.35 10.42
CA GLN A 170 3.04 13.90 10.63
C GLN A 170 1.94 12.96 10.13
N VAL A 171 2.12 12.33 8.97
CA VAL A 171 1.16 11.38 8.37
C VAL A 171 1.07 10.10 9.19
N PHE A 172 2.20 9.43 9.42
CA PHE A 172 2.22 8.16 10.12
C PHE A 172 2.24 8.31 11.64
N GLY A 173 2.54 9.47 12.20
CA GLY A 173 2.61 9.67 13.65
C GLY A 173 3.69 8.82 14.34
N VAL A 174 4.79 8.53 13.66
CA VAL A 174 5.98 7.83 14.19
C VAL A 174 7.24 8.53 13.66
N PRO A 175 8.37 8.52 14.40
CA PRO A 175 9.62 9.14 13.94
C PRO A 175 10.17 8.45 12.68
N PHE A 176 10.81 9.25 11.82
CA PHE A 176 11.59 8.80 10.66
C PHE A 176 13.01 9.38 10.79
N GLU A 177 13.97 8.50 11.07
CA GLU A 177 15.38 8.87 11.21
C GLU A 177 16.02 9.11 9.81
N PRO A 178 17.19 9.75 9.71
CA PRO A 178 17.83 10.03 8.42
C PRO A 178 18.06 8.79 7.54
N ASP A 179 18.35 7.65 8.16
CA ASP A 179 18.55 6.34 7.51
C ASP A 179 17.24 5.68 7.03
N SER A 180 16.08 6.24 7.40
CA SER A 180 14.77 5.76 6.97
C SER A 180 14.42 6.21 5.55
N VAL A 181 15.24 7.06 4.93
CA VAL A 181 15.02 7.58 3.57
C VAL A 181 15.94 6.86 2.61
N VAL A 182 15.34 6.10 1.69
CA VAL A 182 16.04 5.48 0.57
C VAL A 182 15.88 6.39 -0.64
N VAL A 183 16.99 6.97 -1.11
CA VAL A 183 17.03 7.83 -2.31
C VAL A 183 17.59 7.05 -3.50
N GLU A 184 17.31 7.54 -4.71
CA GLU A 184 18.01 7.07 -5.90
C GLU A 184 19.40 7.72 -5.98
N ASP A 185 20.42 6.92 -6.32
CA ASP A 185 21.72 7.45 -6.70
C ASP A 185 21.77 7.53 -8.23
N ARG A 186 21.70 8.75 -8.77
CA ARG A 186 21.83 8.96 -10.22
C ARG A 186 23.29 8.95 -10.58
N GLN A 187 23.76 7.82 -11.12
CA GLN A 187 25.07 7.81 -11.77
C GLN A 187 25.06 8.77 -12.95
N SER A 188 26.06 9.66 -12.99
CA SER A 188 26.24 10.56 -14.13
C SER A 188 26.53 9.74 -15.39
N VAL A 189 26.18 10.28 -16.56
CA VAL A 189 26.53 9.66 -17.84
C VAL A 189 28.04 9.41 -17.95
N GLY A 190 28.88 10.27 -17.36
CA GLY A 190 30.33 10.08 -17.34
C GLY A 190 30.78 8.86 -16.52
N VAL A 191 30.19 8.65 -15.34
CA VAL A 191 30.46 7.46 -14.51
C VAL A 191 29.88 6.19 -15.14
N PHE A 192 28.71 6.29 -15.77
CA PHE A 192 28.09 5.18 -16.48
C PHE A 192 28.90 4.75 -17.73
N LEU A 193 29.55 5.70 -18.40
CA LEU A 193 30.36 5.47 -19.60
C LEU A 193 31.85 5.27 -19.30
N GLU A 194 32.29 5.31 -18.04
CA GLU A 194 33.71 5.21 -17.67
C GLU A 194 34.33 3.87 -18.12
N ASP A 195 33.52 2.81 -18.17
CA ASP A 195 33.90 1.47 -18.67
C ASP A 195 33.43 1.20 -20.13
N ALA A 196 32.78 2.17 -20.78
CA ALA A 196 32.29 2.01 -22.15
C ALA A 196 33.35 2.44 -23.17
N MET A 197 33.90 1.48 -23.92
CA MET A 197 34.74 1.77 -25.08
C MET A 197 33.94 2.55 -26.12
N VAL A 198 34.34 3.79 -26.41
CA VAL A 198 33.75 4.61 -27.48
C VAL A 198 34.18 4.03 -28.83
N ASP A 199 33.32 3.22 -29.44
CA ASP A 199 33.64 2.46 -30.66
C ASP A 199 33.48 3.28 -31.97
N PHE A 200 32.89 4.49 -31.91
CA PHE A 200 32.70 5.34 -33.09
C PHE A 200 32.92 6.83 -32.79
N MET A 201 34.02 7.39 -33.31
CA MET A 201 34.19 8.82 -33.50
C MET A 201 33.84 9.18 -34.95
N PHE A 202 32.80 9.99 -35.14
CA PHE A 202 32.54 10.61 -36.44
C PHE A 202 33.56 11.74 -36.64
N SER A 203 34.45 11.59 -37.63
CA SER A 203 35.36 12.65 -38.12
C SER A 203 34.72 13.45 -39.23
#